data_AF-A0A8C8DEJ9-F1
#
_entry.id   AF-A0A8C8DEJ9-F1
#
_cell.length_a   1.000
_cell.length_b   1.000
_cell.length_c   1.000
_cell.angle_alpha   90.00
_cell.angle_beta   90.00
_cell.angle_gamma   90.00
#
_symmetry.space_group_name_H-M   'P 1'
#
loop_
_entity.id
_entity.type
_entity.pdbx_description
1 polymer ?
#
loop_
_entity_poly.entity_id
_entity_poly.type
_entity_poly.pdbx_seq_one_letter_code
_entity_poly.pdbx_strand_id
1 'polypeptide(L)' 'FKCGGDDGNCSAFSDVKFEIDLAKKLVWIESDRDVDALMETLKKCGKEVKYNGIK' A
#
# COMPACT_ATOMS: atom_id res chain seq x y z
N PHE A 1 -0.88 -12.28 18.13
CA PHE A 1 0.37 -12.36 17.36
C PHE A 1 1.38 -11.42 17.99
N LYS A 2 2.38 -11.96 18.69
CA LYS A 2 3.49 -11.17 19.24
C LYS A 2 4.73 -11.58 18.47
N CYS A 3 5.23 -10.70 17.60
CA CYS A 3 6.59 -10.76 17.11
C CYS A 3 7.51 -10.48 18.31
N GLY A 4 8.19 -11.52 18.79
CA GLY A 4 9.28 -11.38 19.74
C GLY A 4 10.59 -11.48 18.98
N GLY A 5 11.48 -10.50 19.19
CA GLY A 5 12.88 -10.55 18.76
C GLY A 5 13.35 -9.26 18.09
N ASP A 6 14.12 -8.50 18.86
CA ASP A 6 15.13 -7.50 18.46
C ASP A 6 14.70 -6.24 17.69
N ASP A 7 14.93 -5.09 18.32
CA ASP A 7 14.96 -3.72 17.79
C ASP A 7 13.95 -3.35 16.68
N GLY A 8 12.70 -3.11 17.11
CA GLY A 8 12.11 -1.77 17.03
C GLY A 8 11.93 -1.07 15.68
N ASN A 9 12.19 -1.69 14.54
CA ASN A 9 11.91 -1.09 13.24
C ASN A 9 11.07 -2.04 12.40
N CYS A 10 9.75 -1.85 12.44
CA CYS A 10 8.85 -2.36 11.42
C CYS A 10 9.04 -1.54 10.13
N SER A 11 10.24 -1.59 9.53
CA SER A 11 10.58 -0.87 8.29
C SER A 11 10.17 -1.65 7.04
N ALA A 12 9.11 -2.45 7.13
CA ALA A 12 8.58 -3.15 5.96
C ALA A 12 7.82 -2.22 5.00
N PHE A 13 7.45 -1.01 5.43
CA PHE A 13 6.61 -0.07 4.66
C PHE A 13 6.97 1.42 4.83
N SER A 14 8.15 1.78 5.33
CA SER A 14 8.53 3.19 5.55
C SER A 14 8.50 4.02 4.24
N ASP A 15 8.68 3.37 3.10
CA ASP A 15 8.75 3.97 1.76
C ASP A 15 7.41 3.93 0.98
N VAL A 16 6.30 3.64 1.66
CA VAL A 16 4.97 3.65 1.03
C VAL A 16 4.15 4.82 1.58
N LYS A 17 3.92 5.84 0.75
CA LYS A 17 3.08 6.99 1.06
C LYS A 17 1.67 6.75 0.49
N PHE A 18 0.67 7.07 1.29
CA PHE A 18 -0.74 6.96 0.91
C PHE A 18 -1.41 8.33 0.98
N GLU A 19 -2.08 8.75 -0.10
CA GLU A 19 -2.89 9.97 -0.15
C GLU A 19 -4.35 9.56 -0.44
N ILE A 20 -5.28 9.93 0.46
CA ILE A 20 -6.69 9.54 0.34
C ILE A 20 -7.50 10.74 -0.15
N ASP A 21 -7.97 10.64 -1.39
CA ASP A 21 -8.91 11.58 -1.99
C ASP A 21 -10.35 11.19 -1.59
N LEU A 22 -10.85 11.75 -0.47
CA LEU A 22 -12.23 11.50 -0.02
C LEU A 22 -13.28 11.99 -1.03
N ALA A 23 -13.01 13.11 -1.71
CA ALA A 23 -13.92 13.67 -2.71
C ALA A 23 -14.13 12.74 -3.91
N LYS A 24 -13.06 12.05 -4.33
CA LYS A 24 -13.08 11.12 -5.47
C LYS A 24 -13.22 9.66 -5.05
N LYS A 25 -13.16 9.37 -3.74
CA LYS A 25 -13.05 8.03 -3.16
C LYS A 25 -11.86 7.25 -3.74
N LEU A 26 -10.71 7.90 -3.89
CA LEU A 26 -9.49 7.32 -4.43
C LEU A 26 -8.39 7.25 -3.36
N VAL A 27 -7.50 6.27 -3.52
CA VAL A 27 -6.28 6.16 -2.72
C VAL A 27 -5.10 6.17 -3.69
N TRP A 28 -4.26 7.18 -3.56
CA TRP A 28 -2.97 7.27 -4.22
C TRP A 28 -1.93 6.58 -3.38
N ILE A 29 -1.10 5.77 -4.02
CA ILE A 29 -0.01 5.04 -3.39
C ILE A 29 1.26 5.45 -4.11
N GLU A 30 2.11 6.21 -3.43
CA GLU A 30 3.44 6.55 -3.91
C GLU A 30 4.45 5.62 -3.24
N SER A 31 5.15 4.84 -4.06
CA SER A 31 6.11 3.86 -3.59
C SER A 31 7.07 3.48 -4.69
N ASP A 32 8.30 3.10 -4.35
CA ASP A 32 9.27 2.52 -5.28
C ASP A 32 8.90 1.10 -5.77
N ARG A 33 7.81 0.52 -5.23
CA ARG A 33 7.33 -0.80 -5.64
C ARG A 33 6.50 -0.72 -6.90
N ASP A 34 6.63 -1.75 -7.72
CA ASP A 34 5.91 -1.88 -8.97
C ASP A 34 4.39 -1.93 -8.75
N VAL A 35 3.65 -1.33 -9.68
CA VAL A 35 2.17 -1.25 -9.64
C VAL A 35 1.58 -2.66 -9.58
N ASP A 36 2.17 -3.62 -10.30
CA ASP A 36 1.70 -5.00 -10.34
C ASP A 36 1.76 -5.67 -8.94
N ALA A 37 2.87 -5.48 -8.22
CA ALA A 37 3.05 -6.01 -6.87
C ALA A 37 2.04 -5.40 -5.86
N LEU A 38 1.77 -4.09 -5.99
CA LEU A 38 0.74 -3.41 -5.19
C LEU A 38 -0.65 -3.95 -5.53
N MET A 39 -0.98 -4.09 -6.82
CA MET A 39 -2.26 -4.64 -7.26
C MET A 39 -2.47 -6.08 -6.80
N GLU A 40 -1.46 -6.95 -6.89
CA GLU A 40 -1.51 -8.32 -6.37
C GLU A 40 -1.82 -8.35 -4.88
N THR A 41 -1.18 -7.49 -4.10
CA THR A 41 -1.36 -7.39 -2.65
C THR A 41 -2.76 -6.88 -2.30
N LEU A 42 -3.23 -5.84 -2.99
CA LEU A 42 -4.57 -5.29 -2.78
C LEU A 42 -5.66 -6.29 -3.21
N LYS A 43 -5.42 -7.05 -4.28
CA LYS A 43 -6.32 -8.12 -4.73
C LYS A 43 -6.43 -9.26 -3.71
N LYS A 44 -5.33 -9.61 -3.03
CA LYS A 44 -5.35 -10.58 -1.90
C LYS A 44 -6.20 -10.10 -0.73
N CYS A 45 -6.39 -8.79 -0.57
CA CYS A 45 -7.25 -8.19 0.46
C CYS A 45 -8.76 -8.35 0.15
N GLY A 46 -9.14 -8.90 -1.01
CA GLY A 46 -10.53 -9.20 -1.35
C GLY A 46 -11.39 -7.97 -1.68
N LYS A 47 -10.76 -6.81 -1.92
CA LYS A 47 -11.43 -5.60 -2.39
C LYS A 47 -11.18 -5.41 -3.89
N GLU A 48 -12.18 -4.90 -4.59
CA GLU A 48 -12.04 -4.52 -5.98
C GLU A 48 -11.09 -3.32 -6.09
N VAL A 49 -10.00 -3.49 -6.83
CA VAL A 49 -8.93 -2.51 -6.97
C VAL A 49 -8.86 -2.12 -8.43
N LYS A 50 -9.16 -0.86 -8.71
CA LYS A 50 -9.05 -0.27 -10.04
C LYS A 50 -7.84 0.64 -10.08
N TYR A 51 -6.89 0.33 -10.94
CA TYR A 51 -5.77 1.23 -11.21
C TYR A 51 -6.28 2.42 -12.03
N ASN A 52 -6.06 3.64 -11.52
CA ASN A 52 -6.51 4.89 -12.15
C ASN A 52 -5.39 5.65 -12.87
N GLY A 53 -4.16 5.10 -12.89
CA GLY A 53 -2.98 5.73 -13.48
C GLY A 53 -2.01 6.29 -12.44
N ILE A 54 -0.93 6.87 -12.94
CA ILE A 54 0.04 7.67 -12.18
C ILE A 54 -0.40 9.14 -12.22
N LYS A 55 -0.10 9.88 -11.14
CA LYS A 55 -0.30 11.33 -11.05
C LYS A 55 0.74 12.07 -11.87
#